data_AF-A0A9Q9BRZ0-F1
#
_entry.id   AF-A0A9Q9BRZ0-F1
#
_cell.length_a   1.000
_cell.length_b   1.000
_cell.length_c   1.000
_cell.angle_alpha   90.00
_cell.angle_beta   90.00
_cell.angle_gamma   90.00
#
_symmetry.space_group_name_H-M   'P 1'
#
loop_
_entity.id
_entity.type
_entity.pdbx_description
1 polymer ?
#
loop_
_entity_poly.entity_id
_entity_poly.type
_entity_poly.pdbx_seq_one_letter_code
_entity_poly.pdbx_strand_id
1 'polypeptide(L)'
;MLFFTKLKFFFKRNKQFVGTDEFGNRYYKFMVNNIEKRLVLYNKKADPTTIPARWHIWLHYTDSKIPQSLSTYKNKHCPNLTGTKHAYHPHFFNI
;
A
#
# COMPACT_ATOMS: atom_id res chain seq x y z
N MET A 1 29.71 14.18 3.90
CA MET A 1 29.18 12.80 4.09
C MET A 1 28.36 12.69 5.39
N LEU A 2 27.39 13.58 5.66
CA LEU A 2 26.60 13.60 6.92
C LEU A 2 25.09 13.81 6.72
N PHE A 3 24.61 13.91 5.46
CA PHE A 3 23.19 14.16 5.18
C PHE A 3 22.33 12.88 5.16
N PHE A 4 22.87 11.76 4.63
CA PHE A 4 22.11 10.52 4.49
C PHE A 4 21.84 9.78 5.81
N THR A 5 22.69 9.96 6.82
CA THR A 5 22.54 9.31 8.13
C THR A 5 21.41 9.92 8.96
N LYS A 6 21.16 11.23 8.86
CA LYS A 6 20.09 11.93 9.57
C LYS A 6 18.69 11.54 9.08
N LEU A 7 18.49 11.37 7.78
CA LEU A 7 17.18 11.02 7.21
C LEU A 7 16.70 9.63 7.70
N LYS A 8 17.61 8.65 7.74
CA LYS A 8 17.34 7.30 8.27
C LYS A 8 16.93 7.29 9.75
N PHE A 9 17.43 8.24 10.54
CA PHE A 9 17.18 8.30 11.98
C PHE A 9 15.82 8.92 12.31
N PHE A 10 15.38 9.93 11.57
CA PHE A 10 14.07 10.59 11.78
C PHE A 10 12.90 9.63 11.52
N PHE A 11 13.04 8.77 10.51
CA PHE A 11 12.05 7.72 10.22
C PHE A 11 11.97 6.60 11.27
N LYS A 12 12.94 6.49 12.19
CA LYS A 12 13.06 5.34 13.08
C LYS A 12 12.31 5.45 14.40
N ARG A 13 11.93 6.67 14.85
CA ARG A 13 11.42 6.85 16.23
C ARG A 13 9.90 7.00 16.38
N ASN A 14 9.15 7.35 15.34
CA ASN A 14 7.73 7.70 15.50
C ASN A 14 6.75 6.84 14.68
N LYS A 15 7.18 5.72 14.09
CA LYS A 15 6.30 4.85 13.28
C LYS A 15 5.57 3.83 14.14
N GLN A 16 4.26 4.01 14.30
CA GLN A 16 3.37 3.01 14.87
C GLN A 16 2.99 1.99 13.80
N PHE A 17 3.24 0.71 14.06
CA PHE A 17 2.77 -0.38 13.20
C PHE A 17 1.25 -0.50 13.31
N VAL A 18 0.59 -0.63 12.16
CA VAL A 18 -0.87 -0.69 12.05
C VAL A 18 -1.34 -2.10 11.71
N GLY A 19 -0.66 -2.75 10.76
CA GLY A 19 -1.03 -4.10 10.34
C GLY A 19 -0.27 -4.56 9.11
N THR A 20 -0.61 -5.76 8.64
CA THR A 20 -0.04 -6.39 7.45
C THR A 20 -1.17 -6.93 6.58
N ASP A 21 -1.01 -6.84 5.27
CA ASP A 21 -1.96 -7.41 4.32
C ASP A 21 -1.62 -8.85 3.90
N GLU A 22 -2.47 -9.44 3.06
CA GLU A 22 -2.30 -10.79 2.51
C GLU A 22 -1.09 -10.96 1.59
N PHE A 23 -0.52 -9.86 1.07
CA PHE A 23 0.70 -9.87 0.25
C PHE A 23 1.97 -9.64 1.07
N GLY A 24 1.83 -9.40 2.38
CA GLY A 24 2.90 -9.14 3.33
C GLY A 24 3.32 -7.66 3.40
N ASN A 25 2.61 -6.74 2.76
CA ASN A 25 2.90 -5.31 2.88
C ASN A 25 2.58 -4.85 4.30
N ARG A 26 3.48 -4.05 4.88
CA ARG A 26 3.36 -3.56 6.26
C ARG A 26 2.96 -2.10 6.29
N TYR A 27 1.96 -1.79 7.09
CA TYR A 27 1.39 -0.44 7.17
C TYR A 27 1.78 0.21 8.49
N TYR A 28 2.14 1.49 8.39
CA TYR A 28 2.58 2.31 9.50
C TYR A 28 1.87 3.65 9.49
N LYS A 29 1.67 4.21 10.67
CA LYS A 29 1.27 5.61 10.86
C LYS A 29 2.22 6.34 11.78
N PHE A 30 2.38 7.64 11.59
CA PHE A 30 3.25 8.48 12.43
C PHE A 30 2.77 9.93 12.38
N MET A 31 3.13 10.71 13.39
CA MET A 31 2.79 12.13 13.46
C MET A 31 3.95 13.00 12.96
N VAL A 32 3.65 13.95 12.08
CA VAL A 32 4.58 15.01 11.62
C VAL A 32 3.86 16.34 11.78
N ASN A 33 4.38 17.24 12.60
CA ASN A 33 3.78 18.56 12.87
C ASN A 33 2.28 18.45 13.21
N ASN A 34 1.92 17.55 14.13
CA ASN A 34 0.54 17.25 14.53
C ASN A 34 -0.38 16.70 13.43
N ILE A 35 0.17 16.33 12.26
CA ILE A 35 -0.58 15.71 11.15
C ILE A 35 -0.22 14.22 11.05
N GLU A 36 -1.23 13.36 11.00
CA GLU A 36 -1.05 11.91 10.79
C GLU A 36 -0.57 11.63 9.36
N LYS A 37 0.54 10.91 9.24
CA LYS A 37 1.09 10.40 7.98
C LYS A 37 1.00 8.88 7.96
N ARG A 38 0.51 8.32 6.85
CA ARG A 38 0.40 6.88 6.62
C ARG A 38 1.43 6.44 5.59
N LEU A 39 2.02 5.27 5.79
CA LEU A 39 3.04 4.72 4.90
C LEU A 39 2.88 3.20 4.78
N VAL A 40 3.11 2.70 3.57
CA VAL A 40 3.24 1.29 3.28
C VAL A 40 4.70 0.94 3.04
N LEU A 41 5.14 -0.19 3.60
CA LEU A 41 6.40 -0.85 3.29
C LEU A 41 6.07 -2.12 2.51
N TYR A 42 6.37 -2.11 1.22
CA TYR A 42 6.11 -3.25 0.34
C TYR A 42 6.94 -4.46 0.74
N ASN A 43 6.34 -5.66 0.65
CA ASN A 43 7.04 -6.91 0.92
C ASN A 43 8.02 -7.28 -0.21
N LYS A 44 7.65 -6.95 -1.44
CA LYS A 44 8.40 -7.24 -2.67
C LYS A 44 8.81 -5.94 -3.36
N LYS A 45 9.04 -5.99 -4.66
CA LYS A 45 9.25 -4.80 -5.49
C LYS A 45 8.12 -3.80 -5.22
N ALA A 46 8.50 -2.55 -4.97
CA ALA A 46 7.54 -1.48 -4.71
C ALA A 46 6.64 -1.28 -5.94
N ASP A 47 5.37 -1.61 -5.79
CA ASP A 47 4.34 -1.47 -6.81
C ASP A 47 3.03 -1.08 -6.11
N PRO A 48 2.59 0.19 -6.22
CA PRO A 48 1.36 0.68 -5.60
C PRO A 48 0.11 -0.12 -5.96
N THR A 49 0.11 -0.76 -7.13
CA THR A 49 -1.03 -1.54 -7.60
C THR A 49 -1.16 -2.88 -6.89
N THR A 50 -0.17 -3.28 -6.08
CA THR A 50 -0.24 -4.48 -5.23
C THR A 50 -1.00 -4.28 -3.93
N ILE A 51 -1.35 -3.03 -3.58
CA ILE A 51 -2.07 -2.72 -2.35
C ILE A 51 -3.54 -3.16 -2.46
N PRO A 52 -4.06 -3.99 -1.55
CA PRO A 52 -5.47 -4.36 -1.53
C PRO A 52 -6.39 -3.15 -1.36
N ALA A 53 -7.57 -3.21 -1.96
CA ALA A 53 -8.53 -2.09 -1.97
C ALA A 53 -8.81 -1.48 -0.57
N ARG A 54 -9.02 -2.30 0.47
CA ARG A 54 -9.28 -1.79 1.83
C ARG A 54 -8.08 -1.04 2.41
N TRP A 55 -6.87 -1.56 2.20
CA TRP A 55 -5.64 -0.88 2.61
C TRP A 55 -5.36 0.37 1.78
N HIS A 56 -5.77 0.40 0.51
CA HIS A 56 -5.72 1.59 -0.33
C HIS A 56 -6.62 2.70 0.23
N ILE A 57 -7.87 2.39 0.56
CA ILE A 57 -8.84 3.32 1.18
C ILE A 57 -8.25 3.91 2.48
N TRP A 58 -7.68 3.07 3.34
CA TRP A 58 -7.03 3.51 4.56
C TRP A 58 -5.78 4.37 4.26
N LEU A 59 -4.91 3.94 3.35
CA LEU A 59 -3.67 4.68 3.05
C LEU A 59 -3.96 6.08 2.48
N HIS A 60 -5.06 6.23 1.74
CA HIS A 60 -5.49 7.48 1.09
C HIS A 60 -6.47 8.32 1.90
N TYR A 61 -6.62 8.05 3.20
CA TYR A 61 -7.48 8.82 4.12
C TYR A 61 -8.97 8.85 3.76
N THR A 62 -9.44 7.97 2.88
CA THR A 62 -10.85 7.86 2.52
C THR A 62 -11.67 7.28 3.67
N ASP A 63 -11.08 6.36 4.45
CA ASP A 63 -11.64 5.84 5.71
C ASP A 63 -10.54 5.80 6.78
N SER A 64 -10.93 5.97 8.04
CA SER A 64 -10.04 5.84 9.20
C SER A 64 -10.00 4.42 9.76
N LYS A 65 -10.96 3.56 9.39
CA LYS A 65 -11.03 2.17 9.85
C LYS A 65 -9.82 1.37 9.37
N ILE A 66 -9.16 0.70 10.32
CA ILE A 66 -8.07 -0.23 10.01
C ILE A 66 -8.70 -1.48 9.36
N PRO A 67 -8.23 -1.90 8.18
CA PRO A 67 -8.74 -3.11 7.53
C PRO A 67 -8.56 -4.34 8.43
N GLN A 68 -9.64 -5.08 8.68
CA GLN A 68 -9.55 -6.38 9.33
C GLN A 68 -8.97 -7.42 8.38
N SER A 69 -8.18 -8.36 8.90
CA SER A 69 -7.49 -9.41 8.14
C SER A 69 -8.43 -10.37 7.41
N LEU A 70 -9.70 -10.44 7.84
CA LEU A 70 -10.70 -11.33 7.26
C LEU A 70 -11.39 -10.63 6.07
N SER A 71 -10.85 -10.86 4.89
CA SER A 71 -11.55 -10.58 3.65
C SER A 71 -12.60 -11.65 3.40
N THR A 72 -13.85 -11.39 3.78
CA THR A 72 -15.03 -12.06 3.21
C THR A 72 -15.30 -11.64 1.76
N TYR A 73 -14.45 -10.80 1.17
CA TYR A 73 -14.61 -10.33 -0.20
C TYR A 73 -14.18 -11.42 -1.18
N LYS A 74 -15.10 -11.84 -2.05
CA LYS A 74 -14.95 -13.00 -2.94
C LYS A 74 -13.81 -12.87 -3.95
N ASN A 75 -13.42 -11.65 -4.32
CA ASN A 75 -12.40 -11.42 -5.33
C ASN A 75 -11.06 -11.10 -4.66
N LYS A 76 -10.06 -11.93 -4.91
CA LYS A 76 -8.67 -11.66 -4.53
C LYS A 76 -8.18 -10.43 -5.29
N HIS A 77 -7.41 -9.59 -4.61
CA HIS A 77 -6.81 -8.42 -5.24
C HIS A 77 -5.82 -8.86 -6.34
N CYS A 78 -5.91 -8.24 -7.51
CA CYS A 78 -5.01 -8.49 -8.64
C CYS A 78 -4.26 -7.18 -8.96
N PRO A 79 -2.92 -7.19 -8.99
CA PRO A 79 -2.15 -6.01 -9.34
C PRO A 79 -2.29 -5.64 -10.82
N ASN A 80 -1.76 -4.48 -11.21
CA ASN A 80 -1.78 -4.07 -12.61
C ASN A 80 -0.86 -4.96 -13.46
N LEU A 81 -1.43 -5.60 -14.47
CA LEU A 81 -0.72 -6.52 -15.38
C LEU A 81 -0.30 -5.86 -16.70
N THR A 82 -0.46 -4.54 -16.84
CA THR A 82 -0.03 -3.79 -18.03
C THR A 82 1.44 -4.06 -18.36
N GLY A 83 1.74 -4.26 -19.65
CA GLY A 83 3.10 -4.54 -20.12
C GLY A 83 3.60 -5.97 -19.80
N THR A 84 2.75 -6.84 -19.26
CA THR A 84 3.04 -8.28 -19.09
C THR A 84 2.31 -9.11 -20.14
N LYS A 85 2.64 -10.42 -20.22
CA LYS A 85 1.92 -11.39 -21.06
C LYS A 85 0.45 -11.55 -20.68
N HIS A 86 0.05 -11.10 -19.49
CA HIS A 86 -1.32 -11.18 -18.97
C HIS A 86 -2.05 -9.83 -19.00
N ALA A 87 -1.54 -8.84 -19.75
CA ALA A 87 -2.21 -7.58 -19.94
C ALA A 87 -3.58 -7.78 -20.60
N TYR A 88 -4.58 -7.01 -20.17
CA TYR A 88 -5.88 -7.00 -20.81
C TYR A 88 -5.79 -6.30 -22.19
N HIS A 89 -6.29 -6.96 -23.23
CA HIS A 89 -6.42 -6.42 -24.57
C HIS A 89 -7.89 -6.40 -24.96
N PRO A 90 -8.49 -5.24 -25.26
CA PRO A 90 -9.88 -5.18 -25.67
C PRO A 90 -10.05 -5.88 -27.03
N HIS A 91 -11.07 -6.72 -27.15
CA HIS A 91 -11.51 -7.22 -28.45
C HIS A 91 -12.26 -6.12 -29.17
N PHE A 92 -11.75 -5.69 -30.33
CA PHE A 92 -12.54 -4.90 -31.26
C PHE A 92 -13.53 -5.85 -31.94
N PHE A 93 -14.79 -5.82 -31.52
CA PHE A 93 -15.87 -6.32 -32.35
C PHE A 93 -16.18 -5.23 -33.40
N ASN A 94 -15.98 -5.54 -34.67
CA ASN A 94 -16.53 -4.73 -35.75
C ASN A 94 -18.06 -4.85 -35.66
N ILE A 95 -18.72 -3.74 -35.33
CA ILE A 95 -20.17 -3.56 -35.41
C ILE A 95 -20.52 -3.21 -36.85
#